data_AF-A0A2S9G8S2-F1
#
_entry.id   AF-A0A2S9G8S2-F1
#
_cell.length_a   1.000
_cell.length_b   1.000
_cell.length_c   1.000
_cell.angle_alpha   90.00
_cell.angle_beta   90.00
_cell.angle_gamma   90.00
#
_symmetry.space_group_name_H-M   'P 1'
#
loop_
_entity.id
_entity.type
_entity.pdbx_description
1 polymer ?
#
loop_
_entity_poly.entity_id
_entity_poly.type
_entity_poly.pdbx_seq_one_letter_code
_entity_poly.pdbx_strand_id
1 'polypeptide(L)'
;RTKIGKVMRATSMDELPQLINVIKGEMSLVGPRPERPEYVDLVNIQIARYGDRHRVKAGITGWAQVHGLRGQTSIADRAEWDNF
;
A
#
# COMPACT_ATOMS: atom_id res chain seq x y z
N ARG A 1 8.59 -20.69 -1.16
CA ARG A 1 9.26 -19.41 -1.46
C ARG A 1 10.34 -19.70 -2.51
N THR A 2 10.18 -19.27 -3.77
CA THR A 2 11.14 -19.60 -4.85
C THR A 2 12.36 -18.68 -4.80
N LYS A 3 13.52 -19.13 -5.30
CA LYS A 3 14.74 -18.30 -5.40
C LYS A 3 14.48 -17.03 -6.21
N ILE A 4 13.73 -17.16 -7.30
CA ILE A 4 13.30 -16.05 -8.17
C ILE A 4 12.50 -15.02 -7.36
N GLY A 5 11.50 -15.45 -6.58
CA GLY A 5 10.69 -14.53 -5.77
C GLY A 5 11.45 -13.85 -4.64
N LYS A 6 12.59 -14.41 -4.20
CA LYS A 6 13.50 -13.76 -3.24
C LYS A 6 14.32 -12.66 -3.92
N VAL A 7 14.84 -12.93 -5.12
CA VAL A 7 15.59 -11.94 -5.91
C VAL A 7 14.69 -10.77 -6.30
N MET A 8 13.49 -11.04 -6.84
CA MET A 8 12.54 -9.98 -7.24
C MET A 8 12.24 -8.99 -6.10
N ARG A 9 11.98 -9.49 -4.89
CA ARG A 9 11.74 -8.62 -3.72
C ARG A 9 12.99 -7.91 -3.23
N ALA A 10 14.16 -8.54 -3.35
CA ALA A 10 15.43 -7.92 -2.96
C ALA A 10 15.82 -6.78 -3.90
N THR A 11 15.45 -6.87 -5.18
CA THR A 11 15.70 -5.84 -6.19
C THR A 11 14.51 -4.90 -6.44
N SER A 12 13.40 -5.07 -5.70
CA SER A 12 12.12 -4.35 -5.91
C SER A 12 11.58 -4.43 -7.34
N MET A 13 11.96 -5.47 -8.09
CA MET A 13 11.52 -5.67 -9.48
C MET A 13 10.02 -5.95 -9.58
N ASP A 14 9.39 -6.41 -8.50
CA ASP A 14 7.95 -6.60 -8.41
C ASP A 14 7.15 -5.29 -8.36
N GLU A 15 7.80 -4.15 -8.14
CA GLU A 15 7.15 -2.82 -8.13
C GLU A 15 7.24 -2.09 -9.48
N LEU A 16 8.08 -2.56 -10.43
CA LEU A 16 8.21 -1.96 -11.76
C LEU A 16 6.87 -1.82 -12.52
N PRO A 17 5.95 -2.82 -12.50
CA PRO A 17 4.65 -2.65 -13.12
C PRO A 17 3.81 -1.52 -12.50
N GLN A 18 3.95 -1.27 -11.20
CA GLN A 18 3.21 -0.19 -10.52
C GLN A 18 3.72 1.19 -10.92
N LEU A 19 5.00 1.31 -11.27
CA LEU A 19 5.57 2.56 -11.78
C LEU A 19 4.93 3.00 -13.10
N ILE A 20 4.49 2.05 -13.94
CA ILE A 20 3.73 2.34 -15.15
C ILE A 20 2.39 3.01 -14.79
N ASN A 21 1.72 2.56 -13.72
CA ASN A 21 0.45 3.14 -13.26
C ASN A 21 0.65 4.56 -12.73
N VAL A 22 1.81 4.86 -12.13
CA VAL A 22 2.19 6.23 -11.77
C VAL A 22 2.34 7.11 -13.00
N ILE A 23 3.04 6.62 -14.03
CA ILE A 23 3.23 7.36 -15.30
C ILE A 23 1.88 7.60 -16.00
N LYS A 24 0.96 6.63 -15.95
CA LYS A 24 -0.41 6.76 -16.46
C LYS A 24 -1.31 7.67 -15.60
N GLY A 25 -0.84 8.08 -14.43
CA GLY A 25 -1.60 8.91 -13.49
C GLY A 25 -2.67 8.15 -12.68
N GLU A 26 -2.69 6.82 -12.70
CA GLU A 26 -3.61 5.97 -11.92
C GLU A 26 -3.16 5.86 -10.45
N MET A 27 -1.85 5.93 -10.20
CA MET A 27 -1.22 5.91 -8.88
C MET A 27 -0.33 7.14 -8.66
N SER A 28 0.09 7.35 -7.42
CA SER A 28 1.11 8.31 -7.01
C SER A 28 2.42 7.59 -6.65
N LEU A 29 3.55 8.31 -6.70
CA LEU A 29 4.79 7.83 -6.08
C LEU A 29 4.62 7.68 -4.55
N VAL A 30 4.02 8.70 -3.93
CA VAL A 30 3.78 8.78 -2.49
C VAL A 30 2.28 8.86 -2.22
N GLY A 31 1.77 7.93 -1.43
CA GLY A 31 0.37 7.81 -1.03
C GLY A 31 0.12 6.51 -0.24
N PRO A 32 -1.08 6.31 0.32
CA PRO A 32 -1.41 5.09 1.04
C PRO A 32 -1.25 3.86 0.14
N ARG A 33 -0.58 2.81 0.60
CA ARG A 33 -0.43 1.59 -0.19
C ARG A 33 -1.81 0.96 -0.43
N PRO A 34 -2.13 0.47 -1.64
CA PRO A 34 -3.42 -0.17 -1.86
C PRO A 34 -3.47 -1.53 -1.15
N GLU A 35 -4.58 -1.80 -0.46
CA GLU A 35 -4.89 -3.13 0.06
C GLU A 35 -5.57 -3.99 -1.01
N ARG A 36 -5.61 -5.30 -0.80
CA ARG A 36 -6.26 -6.21 -1.77
C ARG A 36 -7.76 -5.90 -1.83
N PRO A 37 -8.35 -5.69 -3.03
CA PRO A 37 -9.75 -5.30 -3.19
C PRO A 37 -10.73 -6.21 -2.42
N GLU A 38 -10.46 -7.52 -2.40
CA GLU A 38 -11.24 -8.53 -1.69
C GLU A 38 -11.38 -8.28 -0.17
N TYR A 39 -10.45 -7.53 0.44
CA TYR A 39 -10.46 -7.23 1.86
C TYR A 39 -10.86 -5.80 2.18
N VAL A 40 -10.97 -4.91 1.19
CA VAL A 40 -11.23 -3.48 1.43
C VAL A 40 -12.54 -3.29 2.19
N ASP A 41 -13.62 -3.95 1.78
CA ASP A 41 -14.94 -3.80 2.41
C ASP A 41 -14.94 -4.31 3.86
N LEU A 42 -14.33 -5.47 4.09
CA LEU A 42 -14.20 -6.06 5.44
C LEU A 42 -13.42 -5.15 6.37
N VAL A 43 -12.27 -4.64 5.90
CA VAL A 43 -11.42 -3.74 6.67
C VAL A 43 -12.13 -2.41 6.94
N ASN A 44 -12.85 -1.88 5.96
CA ASN A 44 -13.59 -0.63 6.11
C ASN A 44 -14.70 -0.72 7.17
N ILE A 45 -15.30 -1.90 7.37
CA ILE A 45 -16.26 -2.16 8.44
C ILE A 45 -15.57 -2.28 9.81
N GLN A 46 -14.40 -2.92 9.86
CA GLN A 46 -13.72 -3.24 11.12
C GLN A 46 -12.88 -2.09 11.69
N ILE A 47 -12.37 -1.21 10.83
CA ILE A 47 -11.40 -0.19 11.21
C ILE A 47 -12.00 1.19 10.99
N ALA A 48 -12.20 1.91 12.10
CA ALA A 48 -12.68 3.28 12.07
C ALA A 48 -11.80 4.15 11.17
N ARG A 49 -12.44 4.97 10.33
CA ARG A 49 -11.76 5.91 9.41
C ARG A 49 -10.86 5.25 8.37
N TYR A 50 -10.92 3.94 8.16
CA TYR A 50 -10.11 3.29 7.14
C TYR A 50 -10.35 3.88 5.74
N GLY A 51 -11.60 4.16 5.39
CA GLY A 51 -11.97 4.76 4.10
C GLY A 51 -11.37 6.14 3.83
N ASP A 52 -10.99 6.91 4.87
CA ASP A 52 -10.42 8.26 4.71
C ASP A 52 -9.15 8.23 3.87
N ARG A 53 -8.38 7.13 3.90
CA ARG A 53 -7.14 6.97 3.12
C ARG A 53 -7.36 7.06 1.61
N HIS A 54 -8.59 6.81 1.13
CA HIS A 54 -8.94 6.88 -0.28
C HIS A 54 -9.15 8.32 -0.80
N ARG A 55 -8.98 9.34 0.06
CA ARG A 55 -9.03 10.76 -0.33
C ARG A 55 -7.91 11.19 -1.29
N VAL A 56 -6.85 10.40 -1.39
CA VAL A 56 -5.70 10.60 -2.29
C VAL A 56 -5.46 9.33 -3.12
N LYS A 57 -4.71 9.48 -4.22
CA LYS A 57 -4.30 8.34 -5.04
C LYS A 57 -3.43 7.37 -4.22
N ALA A 58 -3.61 6.08 -4.47
CA ALA A 58 -2.76 5.05 -3.89
C ALA A 58 -1.29 5.26 -4.28
N GLY A 59 -0.37 4.92 -3.37
CA GLY A 59 1.07 5.11 -3.54
C GLY A 59 1.86 3.81 -3.72
N ILE A 60 3.02 3.91 -4.38
CA ILE A 60 4.06 2.86 -4.32
C ILE A 60 4.63 2.79 -2.90
N THR A 61 4.96 3.96 -2.34
CA THR A 61 5.33 4.14 -0.93
C THR A 61 4.38 5.15 -0.26
N GLY A 62 4.38 5.21 1.08
CA GLY A 62 3.48 6.06 1.85
C GLY A 62 3.96 6.29 3.28
N TRP A 63 3.24 7.14 4.01
CA TRP A 63 3.61 7.56 5.36
C TRP A 63 3.72 6.35 6.32
N ALA A 64 2.76 5.42 6.27
CA ALA A 64 2.83 4.19 7.04
C ALA A 64 4.07 3.33 6.68
N GLN A 65 4.40 3.20 5.39
CA GLN A 65 5.52 2.36 4.94
C GLN A 65 6.89 2.90 5.37
N VAL A 66 7.09 4.22 5.31
CA VAL A 66 8.36 4.85 5.73
C VAL A 66 8.56 4.76 7.25
N HIS A 67 7.47 4.65 8.02
CA HIS A 67 7.47 4.39 9.46
C HIS A 67 7.52 2.89 9.82
N GLY A 68 7.82 2.03 8.85
CA GLY A 68 8.00 0.60 9.08
C GLY A 68 6.71 -0.21 9.17
N LEU A 69 5.54 0.41 8.97
CA LEU A 69 4.26 -0.27 8.95
C LEU A 69 4.03 -0.92 7.57
N ARG A 70 4.70 -2.06 7.35
CA ARG A 70 4.66 -2.81 6.09
C ARG A 70 4.35 -4.30 6.30
N GLY A 71 3.68 -4.92 5.33
CA GLY A 71 3.46 -6.36 5.32
C GLY A 71 2.45 -6.81 6.39
N GLN A 72 2.92 -7.57 7.38
CA GLN A 72 2.07 -8.19 8.42
C GLN A 72 1.75 -7.27 9.61
N THR A 73 2.06 -5.97 9.52
CA THR A 73 1.70 -5.00 10.57
C THR A 73 0.19 -4.76 10.62
N SER A 74 -0.27 -4.22 11.76
CA SER A 74 -1.66 -3.82 11.97
C SER A 74 -2.17 -2.91 10.85
N ILE A 75 -3.31 -3.27 10.27
CA ILE A 75 -3.99 -2.45 9.26
C ILE A 75 -4.56 -1.18 9.89
N ALA A 76 -4.93 -1.23 11.17
CA ALA A 76 -5.47 -0.08 11.90
C ALA A 76 -4.39 0.99 12.06
N ASP A 77 -3.20 0.59 12.49
CA ASP A 77 -2.05 1.49 12.63
C ASP A 77 -1.67 2.06 11.26
N ARG A 78 -1.63 1.23 10.20
CA ARG A 78 -1.38 1.73 8.84
C ARG A 78 -2.40 2.81 8.44
N ALA A 79 -3.69 2.55 8.68
CA ALA A 79 -4.75 3.49 8.34
C ALA A 79 -4.65 4.80 9.13
N GLU A 80 -4.29 4.75 10.41
CA GLU A 80 -4.06 5.96 11.22
C GLU A 80 -2.93 6.81 10.63
N TRP A 81 -1.78 6.20 10.31
CA TRP A 81 -0.64 6.91 9.72
C TRP A 81 -0.95 7.42 8.31
N ASP A 82 -1.68 6.67 7.50
CA ASP A 82 -2.14 7.13 6.19
C ASP A 82 -3.19 8.26 6.28
N ASN A 83 -3.76 8.49 7.46
CA ASN A 83 -4.79 9.50 7.74
C ASN A 83 -4.29 10.80 8.38
N PHE A 84 -3.03 10.84 8.84
CA PHE A 84 -2.34 12.08 9.22
C PHE A 84 -2.06 12.97 7.99
#